data_AF-A0A537GMA1-F1
#
_entry.id   AF-A0A537GMA1-F1
#
_cell.length_a   1.000
_cell.length_b   1.000
_cell.length_c   1.000
_cell.angle_alpha   90.00
_cell.angle_beta   90.00
_cell.angle_gamma   90.00
#
_symmetry.space_group_name_H-M   'P 1'
#
loop_
_entity.id
_entity.type
_entity.pdbx_description
1 polymer ?
#
loop_
_entity_poly.entity_id
_entity_poly.type
_entity_poly.pdbx_seq_one_letter_code
_entity_poly.pdbx_strand_id
1 'polypeptide(L)'
;MSRIMMPLLIVQFLLGMFANLFITFSISTDPNPLAVVFTGGSPALMVHVLIAVVLLMLALQVLVTAAFINRRPVVGVASAGFASIALSFFTGIAFVYSGYENDSLSYLMAVGFLFGLIIYGSLAGRGEKTTPAERPTKTETGTSNTIPGL
;
A
#
# COMPACT_ATOMS: atom_id res chain seq x y z
N MET A 1 8.98 -2.91 7.02
CA MET A 1 8.18 -2.85 5.78
C MET A 1 6.99 -1.89 5.90
N SER A 2 6.03 -2.09 6.82
CA SER A 2 4.81 -1.24 6.90
C SER A 2 5.02 0.27 7.08
N ARG A 3 6.05 0.70 7.82
CA ARG A 3 6.32 2.14 8.07
C ARG A 3 6.70 2.93 6.81
N ILE A 4 7.21 2.27 5.78
CA ILE A 4 7.60 2.88 4.50
C ILE A 4 6.46 2.77 3.48
N MET A 5 5.70 1.67 3.53
CA MET A 5 4.63 1.41 2.56
C MET A 5 3.47 2.42 2.69
N MET A 6 3.10 2.83 3.91
CA MET A 6 2.06 3.85 4.15
C MET A 6 2.35 5.22 3.49
N PRO A 7 3.48 5.89 3.78
CA PRO A 7 3.77 7.18 3.15
C PRO A 7 3.92 7.06 1.64
N LEU A 8 4.50 5.95 1.13
CA LEU A 8 4.58 5.70 -0.31
C LEU A 8 3.20 5.58 -0.96
N LEU A 9 2.25 4.88 -0.33
CA LEU A 9 0.88 4.77 -0.83
C LEU A 9 0.17 6.13 -0.85
N ILE A 10 0.37 6.95 0.19
CA ILE A 10 -0.22 8.29 0.26
C ILE A 10 0.35 9.18 -0.85
N VAL A 11 1.68 9.26 -0.97
CA VAL A 11 2.34 10.04 -2.03
C VAL A 11 1.87 9.56 -3.40
N GLN A 12 1.80 8.24 -3.62
CA GLN A 12 1.33 7.67 -4.86
C GLN A 12 -0.10 8.10 -5.22
N PHE A 13 -0.99 8.12 -4.23
CA PHE A 13 -2.37 8.56 -4.41
C PHE A 13 -2.44 10.04 -4.79
N LEU A 14 -1.72 10.91 -4.08
CA LEU A 14 -1.70 12.35 -4.39
C LEU A 14 -1.10 12.61 -5.78
N LEU A 15 -0.01 11.92 -6.14
CA LEU A 15 0.59 12.05 -7.47
C LEU A 15 -0.36 11.56 -8.57
N GLY A 16 -1.10 10.47 -8.33
CA GLY A 16 -2.09 9.95 -9.27
C GLY A 16 -3.26 10.91 -9.47
N MET A 17 -3.79 11.46 -8.38
CA MET A 17 -4.83 12.49 -8.42
C MET A 17 -4.35 13.76 -9.11
N PHE A 18 -3.12 14.20 -8.82
CA PHE A 18 -2.51 15.33 -9.50
C PHE A 18 -2.38 15.08 -11.00
N ALA A 19 -1.86 13.91 -11.38
CA ALA A 19 -1.72 13.54 -12.77
C ALA A 19 -3.06 13.49 -13.50
N ASN A 20 -4.09 12.91 -12.87
CA ASN A 20 -5.41 12.80 -13.47
C ASN A 20 -6.12 14.15 -13.64
N LEU A 21 -5.86 15.13 -12.76
CA LEU A 21 -6.57 16.41 -12.75
C LEU A 21 -5.82 17.56 -13.45
N PHE A 22 -4.49 17.53 -13.45
CA PHE A 22 -3.68 18.69 -13.89
C PHE A 22 -2.79 18.42 -15.09
N ILE A 23 -2.59 17.16 -15.49
CA ILE A 23 -1.80 16.85 -16.67
C ILE A 23 -2.75 16.76 -17.86
N THR A 24 -2.61 17.72 -18.79
CA THR A 24 -3.23 17.61 -20.09
C THR A 24 -2.45 16.58 -20.90
N PHE A 25 -3.05 15.42 -21.11
CA PHE A 25 -2.47 14.38 -21.93
C PHE A 25 -2.72 14.71 -23.39
N SER A 26 -1.67 15.06 -24.13
CA SER A 26 -1.77 15.10 -25.58
C SER A 26 -1.93 13.69 -26.10
N ILE A 27 -2.94 13.46 -26.95
CA ILE A 27 -3.18 12.18 -27.62
C ILE A 27 -1.99 11.92 -28.54
N SER A 28 -0.99 11.19 -28.05
CA SER A 28 0.14 10.75 -28.87
C SER A 28 -0.34 9.59 -29.74
N THR A 29 -0.18 9.72 -31.06
CA THR A 29 -0.43 8.63 -32.04
C THR A 29 0.71 7.60 -32.05
N ASP A 30 1.67 7.73 -31.13
CA ASP A 30 2.82 6.86 -31.02
C ASP A 30 2.42 5.43 -30.65
N PRO A 31 3.03 4.40 -31.28
CA PRO A 31 2.72 3.00 -31.01
C PRO A 31 3.05 2.55 -29.57
N ASN A 32 3.80 3.36 -28.81
CA ASN A 32 4.09 3.11 -27.39
C ASN A 32 3.81 4.35 -26.54
N PRO A 33 2.56 4.56 -26.07
CA PRO A 33 2.20 5.73 -25.27
C PRO A 33 2.93 5.76 -23.91
N LEU A 34 3.37 4.61 -23.40
CA LEU A 34 4.19 4.56 -22.19
C LEU A 34 5.58 5.16 -22.41
N ALA A 35 6.19 5.00 -23.59
CA ALA A 35 7.49 5.61 -23.87
C ALA A 35 7.40 7.15 -23.84
N VAL A 36 6.30 7.70 -24.35
CA VAL A 36 6.03 9.15 -24.36
C VAL A 36 5.98 9.71 -22.94
N VAL A 37 5.45 8.95 -21.97
CA VAL A 37 5.46 9.32 -20.54
C VAL A 37 6.88 9.52 -20.01
N PHE A 38 7.85 8.73 -20.46
CA PHE A 38 9.24 8.79 -20.00
C PHE A 38 10.12 9.76 -20.80
N THR A 39 9.78 10.06 -22.06
CA THR A 39 10.60 10.93 -22.93
C THR A 39 10.11 12.38 -23.00
N GLY A 40 8.82 12.62 -22.80
CA GLY A 40 8.21 13.96 -22.90
C GLY A 40 7.07 14.22 -21.92
N GLY A 41 6.74 13.27 -21.05
CA GLY A 41 5.70 13.41 -20.05
C GLY A 41 6.09 14.28 -18.85
N SER A 42 5.10 14.68 -18.05
CA SER A 42 5.35 15.41 -16.81
C SER A 42 6.16 14.56 -15.82
N PRO A 43 7.18 15.13 -15.15
CA PRO A 43 7.96 14.42 -14.14
C PRO A 43 7.11 13.78 -13.04
N ALA A 44 5.98 14.40 -12.67
CA ALA A 44 5.05 13.86 -11.68
C ALA A 44 4.41 12.54 -12.13
N LEU A 45 4.03 12.44 -13.40
CA LEU A 45 3.48 11.22 -14.00
C LEU A 45 4.51 10.11 -14.05
N MET A 46 5.76 10.45 -14.39
CA MET A 46 6.86 9.49 -14.44
C MET A 46 7.12 8.87 -13.06
N VAL A 47 7.18 9.72 -12.03
CA VAL A 47 7.34 9.27 -10.63
C VAL A 47 6.13 8.45 -10.18
N HIS A 48 4.92 8.83 -10.57
CA HIS A 48 3.70 8.06 -10.27
C HIS A 48 3.78 6.63 -10.83
N VAL A 49 4.20 6.45 -12.09
CA VAL A 49 4.33 5.11 -12.68
C VAL A 49 5.44 4.31 -11.98
N LEU A 50 6.58 4.93 -11.67
CA LEU A 50 7.69 4.26 -10.99
C LEU A 50 7.30 3.77 -9.59
N ILE A 51 6.64 4.62 -8.80
CA ILE A 51 6.16 4.25 -7.46
C ILE A 51 5.07 3.17 -7.55
N ALA A 52 4.22 3.18 -8.58
CA ALA A 52 3.23 2.12 -8.81
C ALA A 52 3.89 0.74 -8.96
N VAL A 53 4.95 0.65 -9.77
CA VAL A 53 5.70 -0.60 -9.98
C VAL A 53 6.37 -1.07 -8.69
N VAL A 54 6.99 -0.15 -7.95
CA VAL A 54 7.60 -0.46 -6.65
C VAL A 54 6.55 -1.02 -5.67
N LEU A 55 5.39 -0.37 -5.57
CA LEU A 55 4.29 -0.83 -4.71
C LEU A 55 3.75 -2.20 -5.11
N LEU A 56 3.67 -2.50 -6.41
CA LEU A 56 3.28 -3.82 -6.90
C LEU A 56 4.28 -4.90 -6.47
N MET A 57 5.59 -4.62 -6.57
CA MET A 57 6.63 -5.53 -6.08
C MET A 57 6.56 -5.73 -4.56
N LEU A 58 6.35 -4.66 -3.79
CA LEU A 58 6.14 -4.74 -2.34
C LEU A 58 4.91 -5.58 -1.99
N ALA A 59 3.79 -5.38 -2.70
CA ALA A 59 2.58 -6.17 -2.51
C ALA A 59 2.81 -7.66 -2.79
N LEU A 60 3.54 -7.97 -3.87
CA LEU A 60 3.93 -9.34 -4.19
C LEU A 60 4.80 -9.96 -3.09
N GLN A 61 5.79 -9.22 -2.60
CA GLN A 61 6.65 -9.67 -1.50
C GLN A 61 5.84 -9.97 -0.22
N VAL A 62 4.86 -9.14 0.11
CA VAL A 62 3.96 -9.37 1.25
C VAL A 62 3.12 -10.63 1.06
N LEU A 63 2.58 -10.85 -0.14
CA LEU A 63 1.83 -12.06 -0.48
C LEU A 63 2.69 -13.33 -0.36
N VAL A 64 3.90 -13.30 -0.93
CA VAL A 64 4.86 -14.40 -0.85
C VAL A 64 5.22 -14.72 0.61
N THR A 65 5.52 -13.69 1.41
CA THR A 65 5.83 -13.85 2.84
C THR A 65 4.64 -14.43 3.61
N ALA A 66 3.42 -13.95 3.34
CA ALA A 66 2.21 -14.47 3.95
C ALA A 66 1.96 -15.94 3.59
N ALA A 67 2.23 -16.33 2.34
CA ALA A 67 2.13 -17.71 1.87
C ALA A 67 3.10 -18.63 2.62
N PHE A 68 4.34 -18.20 2.86
CA PHE A 68 5.31 -18.95 3.66
C PHE A 68 4.88 -19.13 5.13
N ILE A 69 4.23 -18.13 5.72
CA ILE A 69 3.78 -18.16 7.13
C ILE A 69 2.54 -19.07 7.32
N ASN A 70 1.85 -19.46 6.24
CA ASN A 70 0.70 -20.40 6.24
C ASN A 70 -0.47 -20.05 7.17
N ARG A 71 -0.58 -18.79 7.63
CA ARG A 71 -1.74 -18.33 8.40
C ARG A 71 -2.85 -17.94 7.43
N ARG A 72 -3.85 -18.81 7.27
CA ARG A 72 -5.06 -18.61 6.44
C ARG A 72 -5.64 -17.17 6.49
N PRO A 73 -5.84 -16.53 7.66
CA PRO A 73 -6.37 -15.17 7.69
C PRO A 73 -5.39 -14.11 7.15
N VAL A 74 -4.09 -14.31 7.33
CA VAL A 74 -3.06 -13.37 6.84
C VAL A 74 -2.91 -13.48 5.32
N VAL A 75 -2.95 -14.71 4.79
CA VAL A 75 -2.92 -14.98 3.35
C VAL A 75 -4.11 -14.35 2.66
N GLY A 76 -5.32 -14.47 3.22
CA GLY A 76 -6.53 -13.88 2.64
C GLY A 76 -6.49 -12.34 2.57
N VAL A 77 -5.93 -11.68 3.60
CA VAL A 77 -5.79 -10.22 3.60
C VAL A 77 -4.69 -9.77 2.64
N ALA A 78 -3.56 -10.48 2.60
CA ALA A 78 -2.47 -10.19 1.66
C ALA A 78 -2.89 -10.40 0.20
N SER A 79 -3.67 -11.44 -0.10
CA SER A 79 -4.17 -11.69 -1.45
C SER A 79 -5.19 -10.64 -1.89
N ALA A 80 -6.09 -10.22 -1.00
CA ALA A 80 -7.02 -9.14 -1.29
C ALA A 80 -6.28 -7.81 -1.57
N GLY A 81 -5.29 -7.46 -0.74
CA GLY A 81 -4.46 -6.27 -0.95
C GLY A 81 -3.67 -6.33 -2.26
N PHE A 82 -3.08 -7.48 -2.59
CA PHE A 82 -2.39 -7.69 -3.86
C PHE A 82 -3.35 -7.56 -5.05
N ALA A 83 -4.51 -8.20 -5.00
CA ALA A 83 -5.51 -8.12 -6.06
C ALA A 83 -5.97 -6.68 -6.32
N SER A 84 -6.17 -5.88 -5.27
CA SER A 84 -6.51 -4.46 -5.38
C SER A 84 -5.41 -3.64 -6.04
N ILE A 85 -4.14 -3.82 -5.65
CA ILE A 85 -3.01 -3.11 -6.28
C ILE A 85 -2.80 -3.56 -7.72
N ALA A 86 -2.90 -4.86 -8.00
CA ALA A 86 -2.82 -5.39 -9.36
C ALA A 86 -3.92 -4.82 -10.26
N LEU A 87 -5.17 -4.80 -9.77
CA LEU A 87 -6.29 -4.21 -10.49
C LEU A 87 -6.06 -2.73 -10.81
N SER A 88 -5.60 -1.96 -9.83
CA SER A 88 -5.25 -0.55 -10.02
C SER A 88 -4.14 -0.38 -11.06
N PHE A 89 -3.10 -1.21 -11.01
CA PHE A 89 -1.99 -1.18 -11.95
C PHE A 89 -2.44 -1.49 -13.39
N PHE A 90 -3.22 -2.55 -13.61
CA PHE A 90 -3.71 -2.92 -14.94
C PHE A 90 -4.67 -1.88 -15.52
N THR A 91 -5.56 -1.32 -14.69
CA THR A 91 -6.50 -0.27 -15.11
C THR A 91 -5.78 1.05 -15.40
N GLY A 92 -4.72 1.37 -14.65
CA GLY A 92 -3.85 2.52 -14.94
C GLY A 92 -3.08 2.36 -16.26
N ILE A 93 -2.55 1.17 -16.56
CA ILE A 93 -1.95 0.89 -17.87
C ILE A 93 -2.99 1.02 -18.98
N ALA A 94 -4.16 0.40 -18.80
CA ALA A 94 -5.25 0.48 -19.78
C ALA A 94 -5.70 1.94 -20.02
N PHE A 95 -5.71 2.78 -18.98
CA PHE A 95 -6.00 4.21 -19.11
C PHE A 95 -4.99 4.93 -20.00
N VAL A 96 -3.68 4.67 -19.82
CA VAL A 96 -2.63 5.22 -20.70
C VAL A 96 -2.80 4.73 -22.13
N TYR A 97 -3.09 3.44 -22.35
CA TYR A 97 -3.32 2.89 -23.68
C TYR A 97 -4.60 3.40 -24.35
N SER A 98 -5.60 3.83 -23.56
CA SER A 98 -6.79 4.50 -24.08
C SER A 98 -6.55 5.96 -24.49
N GLY A 99 -5.30 6.44 -24.44
CA GLY A 99 -4.98 7.83 -24.74
C GLY A 99 -5.50 8.81 -23.70
N TYR A 100 -5.70 8.35 -22.45
CA TYR A 100 -6.21 9.14 -21.33
C TYR A 100 -7.65 9.65 -21.49
N GLU A 101 -8.42 9.12 -22.44
CA GLU A 101 -9.81 9.54 -22.68
C GLU A 101 -10.83 8.79 -21.82
N ASN A 102 -10.45 7.65 -21.23
CA ASN A 102 -11.39 6.79 -20.53
C ASN A 102 -11.42 7.04 -19.02
N ASP A 103 -12.21 8.03 -18.61
CA ASP A 103 -12.41 8.40 -17.20
C ASP A 103 -12.86 7.22 -16.32
N SER A 104 -13.57 6.24 -16.91
CA SER A 104 -14.01 5.04 -16.18
C SER A 104 -12.83 4.17 -15.75
N LEU A 105 -11.78 4.07 -16.58
CA LEU A 105 -10.56 3.34 -16.24
C LEU A 105 -9.75 4.07 -15.16
N SER A 106 -9.67 5.40 -15.24
CA SER A 106 -9.02 6.21 -14.20
C SER A 106 -9.75 6.12 -12.86
N TYR A 107 -11.08 6.16 -12.86
CA TYR A 107 -11.88 5.96 -11.66
C TYR A 107 -11.70 4.55 -11.08
N LEU A 108 -11.73 3.51 -11.93
CA LEU A 108 -11.54 2.12 -11.49
C LEU A 108 -10.14 1.89 -10.92
N MET A 109 -9.12 2.53 -11.50
CA MET A 109 -7.75 2.56 -10.97
C MET A 109 -7.71 3.18 -9.57
N ALA A 110 -8.32 4.34 -9.37
CA ALA A 110 -8.36 5.03 -8.09
C ALA A 110 -9.11 4.22 -7.02
N VAL A 111 -10.24 3.61 -7.38
CA VAL A 111 -11.00 2.72 -6.50
C VAL A 111 -10.18 1.49 -6.11
N GLY A 112 -9.56 0.82 -7.09
CA GLY A 112 -8.67 -0.32 -6.84
C GLY A 112 -7.53 0.06 -5.89
N PHE A 113 -6.94 1.24 -6.09
CA PHE A 113 -5.89 1.76 -5.22
C PHE A 113 -6.38 2.00 -3.80
N LEU A 114 -7.55 2.62 -3.64
CA LEU A 114 -8.15 2.93 -2.34
C LEU A 114 -8.40 1.66 -1.51
N PHE A 115 -8.91 0.60 -2.13
CA PHE A 115 -9.04 -0.69 -1.46
C PHE A 115 -7.68 -1.25 -1.00
N GLY A 116 -6.66 -1.18 -1.87
CA GLY A 116 -5.30 -1.57 -1.51
C GLY A 116 -4.75 -0.75 -0.33
N LEU A 117 -4.95 0.57 -0.34
CA LEU A 117 -4.55 1.48 0.73
C LEU A 117 -5.21 1.12 2.06
N ILE A 118 -6.52 0.86 2.08
CA ILE A 118 -7.25 0.48 3.30
C ILE A 118 -6.75 -0.85 3.85
N ILE A 119 -6.56 -1.85 2.97
CA ILE A 119 -6.11 -3.19 3.37
C ILE A 119 -4.70 -3.14 3.95
N TYR A 120 -3.75 -2.55 3.22
CA TYR A 120 -2.36 -2.45 3.68
C TYR A 120 -2.18 -1.47 4.83
N GLY A 121 -2.97 -0.39 4.88
CA GLY A 121 -3.00 0.56 6.00
C GLY A 121 -3.51 -0.08 7.29
N SER A 122 -4.58 -0.87 7.22
CA SER A 122 -5.09 -1.65 8.36
C SER A 122 -4.07 -2.67 8.86
N LEU A 123 -3.35 -3.33 7.93
CA LEU A 123 -2.29 -4.27 8.26
C LEU A 123 -1.08 -3.59 8.93
N ALA A 124 -0.72 -2.39 8.46
CA ALA A 124 0.33 -1.56 9.05
C ALA A 124 -0.03 -1.09 10.47
N GLY A 125 -1.26 -0.61 10.68
CA GLY A 125 -1.73 -0.15 11.99
C GLY A 125 -1.89 -1.28 13.03
N ARG A 126 -2.05 -2.52 12.58
CA ARG A 126 -2.07 -3.71 13.46
C ARG A 126 -0.68 -4.12 13.93
N GLY A 127 0.35 -3.93 13.10
CA GLY A 127 1.74 -4.21 13.47
C GLY A 127 2.30 -3.27 14.56
N GLU A 128 1.68 -2.11 14.76
CA GLU A 128 2.08 -1.14 15.79
C GLU A 128 1.44 -1.40 17.16
N LYS A 129 0.33 -2.15 17.22
CA LYS A 129 -0.39 -2.43 18.48
C LYS A 129 0.19 -3.60 19.30
N THR A 130 1.24 -4.25 18.84
CA THR A 130 1.95 -5.28 19.62
C THR A 130 3.26 -4.73 20.20
N THR A 131 3.13 -3.80 21.15
CA THR A 131 4.10 -3.69 22.23
C THR A 131 3.33 -3.41 23.51
N PRO A 132 2.86 -4.44 24.23
CA PRO A 132 2.60 -4.31 25.65
C PRO A 132 3.97 -4.24 26.34
N ALA A 133 4.59 -3.07 26.31
CA ALA A 133 5.72 -2.80 27.19
C ALA A 133 5.15 -2.50 28.58
N GLU A 134 5.52 -3.39 29.50
CA GLU A 134 5.74 -3.09 30.92
C GLU A 134 4.48 -3.00 31.80
N ARG A 135 3.96 -4.18 32.15
CA ARG A 135 3.36 -4.35 33.47
C ARG A 135 4.53 -4.36 34.47
N PRO A 136 4.72 -3.35 35.34
CA PRO A 136 5.80 -3.41 36.32
C PRO A 136 5.44 -4.54 37.29
N THR A 137 6.29 -5.57 37.29
CA THR A 137 6.36 -6.59 38.34
C THR A 137 6.56 -5.83 39.65
N LYS A 138 5.49 -5.73 40.44
CA LYS A 138 5.59 -5.24 41.81
C LYS A 138 6.33 -6.33 42.59
N THR A 139 7.63 -6.11 42.75
CA THR A 139 8.53 -6.88 43.62
C THR A 139 7.88 -7.00 44.99
N GLU A 140 7.40 -8.20 45.33
CA GLU A 140 7.21 -8.59 46.71
C GLU A 140 8.58 -8.59 47.38
N THR A 141 8.79 -7.60 48.25
CA THR A 141 9.86 -7.61 49.26
C THR A 141 9.17 -7.64 50.61
N GLY A 142 9.54 -8.64 51.42
CA GLY A 142 8.90 -9.04 52.68
C GLY A 142 8.73 -7.90 53.69
N THR A 143 7.87 -8.05 54.70
CA THR A 143 8.14 -8.96 55.82
C THR A 143 6.82 -9.20 56.57
N SER A 144 6.35 -10.45 56.65
CA SER A 144 5.27 -10.86 57.57
C SER A 144 5.85 -11.88 58.55
N ASN A 145 6.35 -11.39 59.67
CA ASN A 145 6.62 -12.24 60.83
C ASN A 145 5.34 -12.31 61.65
N THR A 146 4.64 -13.44 61.55
CA THR A 146 3.63 -13.83 62.53
C THR A 146 4.09 -15.14 63.16
N ILE A 147 4.35 -15.15 64.47
CA ILE A 147 4.11 -16.33 65.30
C ILE A 147 3.34 -15.86 66.55
N PRO A 148 2.16 -16.44 66.84
CA PRO A 148 1.38 -16.18 68.05
C PRO A 148 1.78 -17.13 69.19
N GLY A 149 1.64 -16.67 70.44
CA GLY A 149 1.43 -17.53 71.61
C GLY A 149 2.66 -17.91 72.44
N LEU A 150 2.92 -17.13 73.50
CA LEU A 150 3.17 -17.59 74.87
C LEU A 150 3.02 -16.41 75.84
#